data_AF-A0ABD3QTW4-F1
#
_entry.id   AF-A0ABD3QTW4-F1
#
_cell.length_a   1.000
_cell.length_b   1.000
_cell.length_c   1.000
_cell.angle_alpha   90.00
_cell.angle_beta   90.00
_cell.angle_gamma   90.00
#
_symmetry.space_group_name_H-M   'P 1'
#
loop_
_entity.id
_entity.type
_entity.pdbx_description
1 polymer ?
#
loop_
_entity_poly.entity_id
_entity_poly.type
_entity_poly.pdbx_seq_one_letter_code
_entity_poly.pdbx_strand_id
1 'polypeptide(L)'
;MQSQLTEDGNIPLPPVIKPTPYEVHACRFSSWYSTFRDMHLPDDTRKHRKNVTIESTIISPLPPEFIRYLLSDGVRLPDCAKKVSSCMNDADENADDEWDSPGEDDDEEEEKFSFPSLTEEIQATINALGGDANKGCMPKLNWSSPKDASWINQSTLKCAKAGDVYLLLKSSEFVAFDLERAWKDVENDVASDMETPSFANKDEQKFELVLRKWCNLHPSMEFRCFIYDYEIVAISQRHPSKYYSHLQPPSEDHDHPLLAIIEKFYKKYVKGRFTNGKIHRYVLDLYIDSQQRTWIVDFNVWGSRTDGLLFDWEELTKLGLDASSAKNDRLEVEPEFRVVTKNMKSMTYDPLSSFRGPTDVMDLLGQGNGDNDGFDGPSFENFMKQCVRPSEM
;
A
#
# COMPACT_ATOMS: atom_id res chain seq x y z
N MET A 1 -5.91 17.61 -34.71
CA MET A 1 -7.24 17.37 -34.13
C MET A 1 -7.58 18.59 -33.30
N GLN A 2 -8.67 19.29 -33.65
CA GLN A 2 -9.10 20.49 -32.93
C GLN A 2 -9.61 20.10 -31.55
N SER A 3 -8.96 20.62 -30.50
CA SER A 3 -9.41 20.51 -29.11
C SER A 3 -10.74 21.25 -28.97
N GLN A 4 -11.80 20.53 -28.58
CA GLN A 4 -13.08 21.14 -28.25
C GLN A 4 -12.93 21.84 -26.89
N LEU A 5 -12.97 23.18 -26.90
CA LEU A 5 -13.06 24.01 -25.70
C LEU A 5 -14.47 23.82 -25.10
N THR A 6 -14.56 23.57 -23.80
CA THR A 6 -15.82 23.63 -23.05
C THR A 6 -16.24 25.10 -22.86
N GLU A 7 -17.53 25.35 -22.58
CA GLU A 7 -18.11 26.70 -22.47
C GLU A 7 -17.42 27.61 -21.43
N ASP A 8 -16.63 27.04 -20.50
CA ASP A 8 -15.87 27.77 -19.47
C ASP A 8 -14.39 28.01 -19.81
N GLY A 9 -13.94 27.69 -21.03
CA GLY A 9 -12.55 27.95 -21.46
C GLY A 9 -11.49 27.10 -20.75
N ASN A 10 -11.89 26.12 -19.93
CA ASN A 10 -10.98 25.25 -19.21
C ASN A 10 -10.72 23.97 -20.02
N ILE A 11 -9.44 23.65 -20.26
CA ILE A 11 -9.07 22.40 -20.95
C ILE A 11 -9.39 21.24 -20.01
N PRO A 12 -10.27 20.29 -20.38
CA PRO A 12 -10.61 19.18 -19.51
C PRO A 12 -9.35 18.37 -19.19
N LEU A 13 -9.16 18.03 -17.92
CA LEU A 13 -8.04 17.20 -17.50
C LEU A 13 -8.12 15.81 -18.18
N PRO A 14 -6.97 15.21 -18.52
CA PRO A 14 -6.95 13.90 -19.15
C PRO A 14 -7.52 12.84 -18.20
N PRO A 15 -8.23 11.82 -18.72
CA PRO A 15 -8.76 10.75 -17.90
C PRO A 15 -7.62 9.92 -17.30
N VAL A 16 -7.86 9.36 -16.12
CA VAL A 16 -6.89 8.48 -15.46
C VAL A 16 -6.68 7.22 -16.27
N ILE A 17 -5.41 6.88 -16.48
CA ILE A 17 -5.00 5.68 -17.21
C ILE A 17 -5.23 4.46 -16.31
N LYS A 18 -6.01 3.49 -16.81
CA LYS A 18 -6.19 2.20 -16.14
C LYS A 18 -4.93 1.35 -16.31
N PRO A 19 -4.53 0.59 -15.27
CA PRO A 19 -3.36 -0.26 -15.36
C PRO A 19 -3.64 -1.55 -16.12
N THR A 20 -2.63 -2.06 -16.81
CA THR A 20 -2.67 -3.37 -17.45
C THR A 20 -2.51 -4.51 -16.43
N PRO A 21 -2.93 -5.75 -16.76
CA PRO A 21 -2.64 -6.92 -15.93
C PRO A 21 -1.14 -7.12 -15.66
N TYR A 22 -0.28 -6.79 -16.63
CA TYR A 22 1.17 -6.87 -16.47
C TYR A 22 1.71 -5.85 -15.45
N GLU A 23 1.18 -4.62 -15.43
CA GLU A 23 1.54 -3.60 -14.44
C GLU A 23 1.10 -4.02 -13.03
N VAL A 24 -0.10 -4.60 -12.87
CA VAL A 24 -0.54 -5.14 -11.58
C VAL A 24 0.36 -6.30 -11.12
N HIS A 25 0.67 -7.24 -12.02
CA HIS A 25 1.56 -8.35 -11.72
C HIS A 25 2.98 -7.88 -11.36
N ALA A 26 3.49 -6.85 -12.03
CA ALA A 26 4.80 -6.26 -11.79
C ALA A 26 4.94 -5.67 -10.38
N CYS A 27 3.85 -5.17 -9.80
CA CYS A 27 3.84 -4.60 -8.45
C CYS A 27 3.73 -5.64 -7.32
N ARG A 28 3.62 -6.94 -7.64
CA ARG A 28 3.72 -8.00 -6.62
C ARG A 28 5.09 -7.93 -5.95
N PHE A 29 5.13 -8.15 -4.63
CA PHE A 29 6.37 -8.04 -3.85
C PHE A 29 7.49 -8.95 -4.40
N SER A 30 7.18 -10.22 -4.70
CA SER A 30 8.11 -11.17 -5.32
C SER A 30 8.62 -10.74 -6.70
N SER A 31 7.85 -9.96 -7.48
CA SER A 31 8.25 -9.49 -8.81
C SER A 31 9.39 -8.47 -8.77
N TRP A 32 9.51 -7.68 -7.69
CA TRP A 32 10.51 -6.61 -7.61
C TRP A 32 11.56 -6.81 -6.51
N TYR A 33 11.24 -7.52 -5.42
CA TYR A 33 12.10 -7.57 -4.23
C TYR A 33 13.52 -8.06 -4.50
N SER A 34 13.67 -9.15 -5.26
CA SER A 34 14.99 -9.74 -5.58
C SER A 34 15.91 -8.75 -6.31
N THR A 35 15.34 -7.92 -7.19
CA THR A 35 16.08 -6.91 -7.97
C THR A 35 16.72 -5.85 -7.09
N PHE A 36 16.10 -5.51 -5.95
CA PHE A 36 16.54 -4.40 -5.09
C PHE A 36 17.17 -4.86 -3.77
N ARG A 37 17.03 -6.15 -3.44
CA ARG A 37 17.64 -6.77 -2.26
C ARG A 37 19.13 -7.05 -2.46
N ASP A 38 19.53 -7.51 -3.64
CA ASP A 38 20.94 -7.75 -3.98
C ASP A 38 21.27 -7.21 -5.38
N MET A 39 21.84 -6.01 -5.40
CA MET A 39 22.12 -5.24 -6.61
C MET A 39 23.58 -5.38 -7.03
N HIS A 40 23.79 -5.76 -8.29
CA HIS A 40 25.09 -5.73 -8.95
C HIS A 40 25.15 -4.55 -9.93
N LEU A 41 25.74 -3.43 -9.50
CA LEU A 41 25.93 -2.25 -10.35
C LEU A 41 27.21 -2.41 -11.20
N PRO A 42 27.19 -2.04 -12.50
CA PRO A 42 28.31 -2.27 -13.43
C PRO A 42 29.63 -1.53 -13.11
N ASP A 43 29.63 -0.54 -12.20
CA ASP A 43 30.78 0.30 -11.90
C ASP A 43 31.33 -0.04 -10.50
N ASP A 44 32.36 -0.90 -10.46
CA ASP A 44 32.97 -1.44 -9.22
C ASP A 44 34.13 -0.58 -8.69
N THR A 45 34.05 0.74 -8.87
CA THR A 45 35.11 1.67 -8.46
C THR A 45 34.83 2.40 -7.14
N ARG A 46 33.64 2.22 -6.52
CA ARG A 46 33.31 2.72 -5.16
C ARG A 46 32.37 1.78 -4.41
N LYS A 47 32.51 1.73 -3.08
CA LYS A 47 31.59 1.06 -2.12
C LYS A 47 30.13 1.47 -2.38
N HIS A 48 29.41 0.71 -3.19
CA HIS A 48 27.99 0.92 -3.45
C HIS A 48 27.12 0.09 -2.51
N ARG A 49 25.92 0.59 -2.23
CA ARG A 49 24.93 -0.20 -1.49
C ARG A 49 24.42 -1.30 -2.41
N LYS A 50 24.56 -2.55 -1.95
CA LYS A 50 24.02 -3.73 -2.63
C LYS A 50 22.57 -4.00 -2.27
N ASN A 51 22.08 -3.45 -1.16
CA ASN A 51 20.68 -3.53 -0.77
C ASN A 51 20.08 -2.14 -0.58
N VAL A 52 18.95 -1.89 -1.24
CA VAL A 52 18.20 -0.64 -1.14
C VAL A 52 16.75 -0.83 -0.71
N THR A 53 16.35 -2.03 -0.26
CA THR A 53 15.05 -2.29 0.34
C THR A 53 15.20 -2.94 1.72
N ILE A 54 14.12 -3.00 2.49
CA ILE A 54 14.14 -3.62 3.82
C ILE A 54 14.17 -5.14 3.65
N GLU A 55 14.95 -5.80 4.49
CA GLU A 55 15.00 -7.26 4.52
C GLU A 55 13.63 -7.88 4.73
N SER A 56 13.24 -8.78 3.85
CA SER A 56 11.99 -9.53 3.88
C SER A 56 12.20 -10.98 3.48
N THR A 57 11.33 -11.84 3.99
CA THR A 57 11.19 -13.25 3.59
C THR A 57 9.82 -13.43 2.95
N ILE A 58 9.75 -14.24 1.88
CA ILE A 58 8.53 -14.53 1.13
C ILE A 58 8.20 -16.00 1.33
N ILE A 59 7.03 -16.28 1.91
CA ILE A 59 6.44 -17.62 2.04
C ILE A 59 5.43 -17.76 0.90
N SER A 60 5.70 -18.64 -0.05
CA SER A 60 4.87 -18.82 -1.25
C SER A 60 5.03 -20.23 -1.85
N PRO A 61 3.95 -20.83 -2.39
CA PRO A 61 2.57 -20.34 -2.38
C PRO A 61 1.89 -20.53 -1.02
N LEU A 62 0.92 -19.68 -0.70
CA LEU A 62 0.06 -19.88 0.46
C LEU A 62 -0.92 -21.05 0.24
N PRO A 63 -1.22 -21.87 1.27
CA PRO A 63 -2.20 -22.95 1.16
C PRO A 63 -3.59 -22.41 0.79
N PRO A 64 -4.35 -23.08 -0.10
CA PRO A 64 -5.72 -22.65 -0.44
C PRO A 64 -6.65 -22.55 0.78
N GLU A 65 -6.51 -23.48 1.73
CA GLU A 65 -7.24 -23.45 3.01
C GLU A 65 -6.93 -22.21 3.85
N PHE A 66 -5.70 -21.69 3.77
CA PHE A 66 -5.34 -20.45 4.45
C PHE A 66 -5.98 -19.24 3.80
N ILE A 67 -6.12 -19.24 2.47
CA ILE A 67 -6.87 -18.20 1.74
C ILE A 67 -8.35 -18.25 2.13
N ARG A 68 -8.94 -19.45 2.20
CA ARG A 68 -10.31 -19.64 2.67
C ARG A 68 -10.50 -19.15 4.11
N TYR A 69 -9.56 -19.43 5.00
CA TYR A 69 -9.54 -18.88 6.35
C TYR A 69 -9.49 -17.34 6.35
N LEU A 70 -8.64 -16.71 5.53
CA LEU A 70 -8.57 -15.24 5.49
C LEU A 70 -9.89 -14.60 5.02
N LEU A 71 -10.61 -15.28 4.13
CA LEU A 71 -11.90 -14.84 3.55
C LEU A 71 -13.12 -15.28 4.35
N SER A 72 -12.99 -16.17 5.33
CA SER A 72 -14.11 -16.56 6.18
C SER A 72 -14.57 -15.36 7.01
N ASP A 73 -15.79 -15.37 7.53
CA ASP A 73 -16.22 -14.31 8.43
C ASP A 73 -15.56 -14.42 9.81
N GLY A 74 -15.60 -13.35 10.61
CA GLY A 74 -15.10 -13.29 11.97
C GLY A 74 -13.58 -13.05 12.10
N VAL A 75 -13.13 -12.91 13.35
CA VAL A 75 -11.71 -12.66 13.70
C VAL A 75 -11.09 -13.77 14.54
N ARG A 76 -11.68 -14.97 14.52
CA ARG A 76 -11.18 -16.14 15.27
C ARG A 76 -9.81 -16.56 14.73
N LEU A 77 -8.88 -16.85 15.64
CA LEU A 77 -7.55 -17.35 15.30
C LEU A 77 -7.58 -18.87 15.07
N PRO A 78 -6.71 -19.42 14.21
CA PRO A 78 -6.60 -20.87 14.04
C PRO A 78 -6.06 -21.52 15.32
N ASP A 79 -6.40 -22.80 15.53
CA ASP A 79 -6.09 -23.51 16.77
C ASP A 79 -4.58 -23.56 17.07
N CYS A 80 -3.74 -23.51 16.04
CA CYS A 80 -2.29 -23.52 16.14
C CYS A 80 -1.67 -22.15 16.49
N ALA A 81 -2.43 -21.04 16.50
CA ALA A 81 -1.91 -19.68 16.63
C ALA A 81 -2.61 -18.85 17.73
N LYS A 82 -3.05 -19.48 18.82
CA LYS A 82 -3.76 -18.81 19.93
C LYS A 82 -2.93 -17.78 20.70
N LYS A 83 -1.60 -17.84 20.59
CA LYS A 83 -0.70 -16.89 21.26
C LYS A 83 -0.51 -15.63 20.42
N VAL A 84 -1.20 -14.56 20.78
CA VAL A 84 -0.95 -13.20 20.28
C VAL A 84 -0.13 -12.40 21.29
N SER A 85 0.59 -11.38 20.83
CA SER A 85 1.34 -10.46 21.68
C SER A 85 0.40 -9.50 22.42
N SER A 86 -0.81 -9.33 21.91
CA SER A 86 -1.83 -8.46 22.51
C SER A 86 -2.58 -9.07 23.69
N CYS A 87 -2.64 -10.41 23.80
CA CYS A 87 -3.24 -11.08 24.95
C CYS A 87 -2.21 -11.16 26.09
N MET A 88 -2.48 -10.44 27.17
CA MET A 88 -1.66 -10.48 28.37
C MET A 88 -1.86 -11.82 29.09
N ASN A 89 -0.89 -12.73 28.97
CA ASN A 89 -0.39 -13.65 30.01
C ASN A 89 0.44 -14.76 29.36
N ASP A 90 1.76 -14.55 29.22
CA ASP A 90 2.72 -15.64 28.95
C ASP A 90 3.03 -16.46 30.24
N ALA A 91 2.25 -16.27 31.32
CA ALA A 91 2.52 -16.80 32.65
C ALA A 91 1.48 -17.80 33.18
N ASP A 92 0.48 -18.20 32.40
CA ASP A 92 -0.44 -19.25 32.82
C ASP A 92 -0.53 -20.36 31.75
N GLU A 93 0.34 -21.36 31.88
CA GLU A 93 0.24 -22.61 31.12
C GLU A 93 -0.91 -23.51 31.60
N ASN A 94 -1.82 -23.01 32.48
CA ASN A 94 -2.98 -23.76 32.96
C ASN A 94 -4.29 -22.94 33.02
N ALA A 95 -4.40 -21.85 32.26
CA ALA A 95 -5.69 -21.23 32.06
C ALA A 95 -6.41 -21.91 30.87
N ASP A 96 -7.22 -22.91 31.19
CA ASP A 96 -8.43 -23.26 30.43
C ASP A 96 -9.36 -22.03 30.41
N ASP A 97 -8.93 -20.95 29.78
CA ASP A 97 -9.78 -19.78 29.52
C ASP A 97 -10.64 -20.11 28.30
N GLU A 98 -11.55 -21.05 28.54
CA GLU A 98 -12.84 -21.19 27.90
C GLU A 98 -13.52 -19.82 27.97
N TRP A 99 -13.30 -18.98 26.95
CA TRP A 99 -14.12 -17.80 26.70
C TRP A 99 -15.48 -18.30 26.23
N ASP A 100 -16.23 -18.87 27.16
CA ASP A 100 -17.61 -19.27 26.99
C ASP A 100 -18.40 -17.96 26.88
N SER A 101 -18.78 -17.60 25.66
CA SER A 101 -19.79 -16.56 25.48
C SER A 101 -21.08 -17.10 26.08
N PRO A 102 -21.71 -16.41 27.03
CA PRO A 102 -22.91 -16.92 27.66
C PRO A 102 -24.06 -16.84 26.65
N GLY A 103 -24.36 -17.97 26.03
CA GLY A 103 -25.64 -18.32 25.42
C GLY A 103 -26.01 -17.55 24.14
N GLU A 104 -25.84 -18.23 23.01
CA GLU A 104 -26.95 -18.51 22.10
C GLU A 104 -26.62 -19.84 21.41
N ASP A 105 -27.48 -20.85 21.64
CA ASP A 105 -27.48 -22.12 20.92
C ASP A 105 -27.75 -21.82 19.44
N ASP A 106 -26.69 -21.70 18.64
CA ASP A 106 -26.78 -21.91 17.20
C ASP A 106 -25.82 -23.06 16.86
N ASP A 107 -26.40 -24.22 16.57
CA ASP A 107 -25.73 -25.46 16.14
C ASP A 107 -25.15 -25.31 14.71
N GLU A 108 -24.42 -24.24 14.43
CA GLU A 108 -23.56 -24.18 13.25
C GLU A 108 -22.20 -24.78 13.62
N GLU A 109 -21.83 -25.91 12.99
CA GLU A 109 -20.48 -26.47 13.05
C GLU A 109 -19.49 -25.45 12.45
N GLU A 110 -19.10 -24.44 13.22
CA GLU A 110 -18.18 -23.41 12.78
C GLU A 110 -16.84 -24.04 12.38
N GLU A 111 -16.37 -23.67 11.19
CA GLU A 111 -15.20 -24.29 10.58
C GLU A 111 -13.91 -23.98 11.36
N LYS A 112 -13.31 -25.01 11.95
CA LYS A 112 -12.05 -24.88 12.71
C LYS A 112 -10.85 -25.00 11.78
N PHE A 113 -10.01 -23.96 11.78
CA PHE A 113 -8.79 -23.92 10.97
C PHE A 113 -7.53 -24.22 11.80
N SER A 114 -6.58 -24.93 11.20
CA SER A 114 -5.26 -25.18 11.80
C SER A 114 -4.18 -25.31 10.73
N PHE A 115 -3.07 -24.59 10.90
CA PHE A 115 -1.95 -24.52 9.95
C PHE A 115 -0.58 -24.71 10.63
N PRO A 116 -0.27 -25.87 11.23
CA PRO A 116 0.94 -26.03 12.05
C PRO A 116 2.24 -25.71 11.30
N SER A 117 2.39 -26.21 10.07
CA SER A 117 3.59 -25.98 9.25
C SER A 117 3.78 -24.50 8.90
N LEU A 118 2.70 -23.80 8.54
CA LEU A 118 2.75 -22.38 8.21
C LEU A 118 3.07 -21.54 9.47
N THR A 119 2.45 -21.88 10.60
CA THR A 119 2.73 -21.21 11.88
C THR A 119 4.19 -21.36 12.31
N GLU A 120 4.75 -22.56 12.18
CA GLU A 120 6.17 -22.82 12.47
C GLU A 120 7.08 -22.01 11.53
N GLU A 121 6.79 -22.00 10.23
CA GLU A 121 7.55 -21.24 9.24
C GLU A 121 7.49 -19.71 9.50
N ILE A 122 6.31 -19.18 9.84
CA ILE A 122 6.13 -17.78 10.22
C ILE A 122 6.96 -17.47 11.47
N GLN A 123 6.86 -18.28 12.52
CA GLN A 123 7.56 -18.01 13.77
C GLN A 123 9.09 -18.13 13.61
N ALA A 124 9.56 -19.13 12.86
CA ALA A 124 10.97 -19.28 12.51
C ALA A 124 11.49 -18.06 11.73
N THR A 125 10.69 -17.56 10.78
CA THR A 125 11.02 -16.36 10.02
C THR A 125 11.06 -15.11 10.90
N ILE A 126 10.09 -14.92 11.80
CA ILE A 126 10.09 -13.81 12.77
C ILE A 126 11.37 -13.85 13.63
N ASN A 127 11.77 -15.04 14.07
CA ASN A 127 12.96 -15.23 14.90
C ASN A 127 14.26 -14.95 14.12
N ALA A 128 14.29 -15.27 12.83
CA ALA A 128 15.45 -15.03 11.96
C ALA A 128 15.58 -13.53 11.57
N LEU A 129 14.45 -12.85 11.37
CA LEU A 129 14.42 -11.44 11.00
C LEU A 129 14.77 -10.53 12.20
N GLY A 130 15.68 -9.58 11.96
CA GLY A 130 15.92 -8.49 12.92
C GLY A 130 16.97 -8.73 14.00
N GLY A 131 17.52 -9.94 14.13
CA GLY A 131 18.53 -10.27 15.15
C GLY A 131 18.02 -10.04 16.59
N ASP A 132 18.93 -9.93 17.56
CA ASP A 132 18.55 -9.86 18.99
C ASP A 132 17.92 -8.52 19.43
N ALA A 133 18.21 -7.41 18.74
CA ALA A 133 17.87 -6.07 19.23
C ALA A 133 16.50 -5.53 18.76
N ASN A 134 15.79 -6.21 17.84
CA ASN A 134 14.46 -5.75 17.39
C ASN A 134 13.67 -6.88 16.71
N LYS A 135 13.50 -8.01 17.41
CA LYS A 135 12.71 -9.15 16.91
C LYS A 135 11.30 -8.71 16.54
N GLY A 136 10.87 -9.11 15.35
CA GLY A 136 9.55 -8.84 14.82
C GLY A 136 9.55 -8.54 13.33
N CYS A 137 8.38 -8.69 12.73
CA CYS A 137 8.13 -8.41 11.33
C CYS A 137 6.90 -7.55 11.13
N MET A 138 6.69 -7.11 9.90
CA MET A 138 5.44 -6.55 9.41
C MET A 138 4.95 -7.44 8.27
N PRO A 139 3.75 -8.04 8.38
CA PRO A 139 3.21 -8.88 7.32
C PRO A 139 2.64 -8.03 6.17
N LYS A 140 2.67 -8.59 4.96
CA LYS A 140 1.88 -8.13 3.82
C LYS A 140 1.60 -9.30 2.88
N LEU A 141 0.57 -9.18 2.04
CA LEU A 141 0.39 -10.11 0.92
C LEU A 141 1.17 -9.61 -0.31
N ASN A 142 0.81 -10.13 -1.48
CA ASN A 142 1.36 -9.77 -2.78
C ASN A 142 1.53 -8.25 -2.96
N TRP A 143 0.54 -7.44 -2.59
CA TRP A 143 0.55 -5.99 -2.84
C TRP A 143 0.38 -5.18 -1.56
N SER A 144 -0.57 -5.56 -0.69
CA SER A 144 -1.04 -4.70 0.38
C SER A 144 -0.57 -5.15 1.76
N SER A 145 -0.21 -4.17 2.61
CA SER A 145 0.05 -4.38 4.04
C SER A 145 -1.22 -4.04 4.84
N PRO A 146 -1.50 -4.73 5.96
CA PRO A 146 -2.75 -4.58 6.73
C PRO A 146 -2.75 -3.33 7.63
N LYS A 147 -2.49 -2.15 7.04
CA LYS A 147 -2.33 -0.87 7.76
C LYS A 147 -3.63 -0.39 8.40
N ASP A 148 -4.73 -0.66 7.72
CA ASP A 148 -6.11 -0.51 8.16
C ASP A 148 -6.40 -1.32 9.43
N ALA A 149 -5.83 -2.52 9.56
CA ALA A 149 -6.05 -3.40 10.72
C ALA A 149 -5.16 -3.10 11.94
N SER A 150 -4.32 -2.06 11.93
CA SER A 150 -3.39 -1.81 13.05
C SER A 150 -4.07 -1.65 14.41
N TRP A 151 -5.34 -1.23 14.45
CA TRP A 151 -6.11 -1.02 15.67
C TRP A 151 -6.26 -2.29 16.52
N ILE A 152 -6.35 -3.47 15.88
CA ILE A 152 -6.56 -4.74 16.59
C ILE A 152 -5.28 -5.26 17.26
N ASN A 153 -4.11 -4.78 16.82
CA ASN A 153 -2.80 -5.18 17.33
C ASN A 153 -2.10 -4.01 18.04
N GLN A 154 -2.72 -3.47 19.09
CA GLN A 154 -2.16 -2.38 19.91
C GLN A 154 -1.68 -1.16 19.08
N SER A 155 -2.39 -0.82 18.00
CA SER A 155 -2.02 0.28 17.09
C SER A 155 -0.64 0.11 16.44
N THR A 156 -0.17 -1.13 16.26
CA THR A 156 1.12 -1.43 15.62
C THR A 156 1.00 -2.54 14.58
N LEU A 157 1.81 -2.42 13.53
CA LEU A 157 1.96 -3.48 12.53
C LEU A 157 3.12 -4.43 12.86
N LYS A 158 3.73 -4.27 14.04
CA LYS A 158 4.78 -5.16 14.52
C LYS A 158 4.16 -6.47 15.00
N CYS A 159 4.55 -7.56 14.37
CA CYS A 159 4.25 -8.91 14.80
C CYS A 159 5.49 -9.53 15.44
N ALA A 160 5.34 -10.03 16.67
CA ALA A 160 6.39 -10.78 17.38
C ALA A 160 6.03 -12.28 17.50
N LYS A 161 4.75 -12.61 17.40
CA LYS A 161 4.24 -13.99 17.39
C LYS A 161 3.51 -14.25 16.07
N ALA A 162 3.46 -15.50 15.65
CA ALA A 162 2.69 -15.90 14.48
C ALA A 162 1.21 -15.47 14.59
N GLY A 163 0.60 -15.57 15.78
CA GLY A 163 -0.76 -15.10 16.04
C GLY A 163 -0.99 -13.64 15.63
N ASP A 164 -0.02 -12.74 15.85
CA ASP A 164 -0.14 -11.33 15.45
C ASP A 164 -0.27 -11.18 13.93
N VAL A 165 0.39 -12.06 13.17
CA VAL A 165 0.32 -12.09 11.71
C VAL A 165 -1.08 -12.54 11.28
N TYR A 166 -1.58 -13.63 11.85
CA TYR A 166 -2.94 -14.12 11.57
C TYR A 166 -3.99 -13.05 11.88
N LEU A 167 -3.88 -12.40 13.05
CA LEU A 167 -4.81 -11.39 13.51
C LEU A 167 -4.88 -10.17 12.57
N LEU A 168 -3.72 -9.62 12.20
CA LEU A 168 -3.65 -8.46 11.31
C LEU A 168 -4.15 -8.78 9.90
N LEU A 169 -3.76 -9.93 9.34
CA LEU A 169 -4.18 -10.31 7.99
C LEU A 169 -5.68 -10.59 7.92
N LYS A 170 -6.23 -11.29 8.93
CA LYS A 170 -7.65 -11.65 8.99
C LYS A 170 -8.56 -10.43 9.15
N SER A 171 -8.05 -9.36 9.77
CA SER A 171 -8.83 -8.16 10.12
C SER A 171 -8.63 -6.99 9.13
N SER A 172 -8.05 -7.24 7.96
CA SER A 172 -7.69 -6.19 6.99
C SER A 172 -8.52 -6.29 5.71
N GLU A 173 -9.22 -5.21 5.38
CA GLU A 173 -9.91 -5.04 4.09
C GLU A 173 -8.91 -4.92 2.94
N PHE A 174 -7.72 -4.35 3.18
CA PHE A 174 -6.66 -4.30 2.17
C PHE A 174 -6.17 -5.70 1.79
N VAL A 175 -6.11 -6.61 2.77
CA VAL A 175 -5.78 -8.03 2.52
C VAL A 175 -6.92 -8.72 1.77
N ALA A 176 -8.18 -8.54 2.19
CA ALA A 176 -9.34 -9.08 1.47
C ALA A 176 -9.39 -8.58 0.01
N PHE A 177 -9.09 -7.30 -0.21
CA PHE A 177 -9.03 -6.70 -1.55
C PHE A 177 -7.95 -7.35 -2.43
N ASP A 178 -6.76 -7.63 -1.89
CA ASP A 178 -5.71 -8.37 -2.60
C ASP A 178 -6.19 -9.76 -3.05
N LEU A 179 -6.97 -10.45 -2.21
CA LEU A 179 -7.47 -11.80 -2.46
C LEU A 179 -8.61 -11.85 -3.49
N GLU A 180 -9.54 -10.88 -3.44
CA GLU A 180 -10.80 -10.96 -4.20
C GLU A 180 -10.88 -10.01 -5.40
N ARG A 181 -10.18 -8.87 -5.32
CA ARG A 181 -10.46 -7.68 -6.13
C ARG A 181 -9.23 -7.12 -6.84
N ALA A 182 -8.05 -7.72 -6.67
CA ALA A 182 -6.79 -7.23 -7.25
C ALA A 182 -6.84 -6.97 -8.76
N TRP A 183 -7.72 -7.66 -9.49
CA TRP A 183 -7.88 -7.61 -10.95
C TRP A 183 -9.19 -6.96 -11.42
N LYS A 184 -9.99 -6.30 -10.56
CA LYS A 184 -11.28 -5.71 -10.99
C LYS A 184 -11.13 -4.44 -11.85
N ASP A 185 -10.08 -3.65 -11.63
CA ASP A 185 -9.90 -2.31 -12.23
C ASP A 185 -8.75 -2.24 -13.25
N VAL A 186 -8.38 -3.37 -13.84
CA VAL A 186 -7.40 -3.40 -14.93
C VAL A 186 -8.03 -3.01 -16.26
N GLU A 187 -7.21 -2.48 -17.16
CA GLU A 187 -7.56 -2.30 -18.56
C GLU A 187 -7.92 -3.68 -19.15
N ASN A 188 -9.22 -3.88 -19.40
CA ASN A 188 -9.67 -4.97 -20.24
C ASN A 188 -9.31 -4.57 -21.66
N ASP A 189 -8.34 -5.23 -22.25
CA ASP A 189 -7.99 -5.04 -23.65
C ASP A 189 -9.10 -5.68 -24.52
N VAL A 190 -10.30 -5.08 -24.50
CA VAL A 190 -11.50 -5.53 -25.25
C VAL A 190 -11.34 -5.38 -26.77
N ALA A 191 -10.14 -5.02 -27.24
CA ALA A 191 -9.81 -4.85 -28.65
C ALA A 191 -8.80 -5.88 -29.18
N SER A 192 -8.25 -6.78 -28.35
CA SER A 192 -7.36 -7.84 -28.82
C SER A 192 -7.93 -9.22 -28.44
N ASP A 193 -7.99 -10.13 -29.41
CA ASP A 193 -8.30 -11.57 -29.21
C ASP A 193 -7.20 -12.29 -28.37
N MET A 194 -6.47 -11.57 -27.52
CA MET A 194 -5.46 -12.15 -26.64
C MET A 194 -6.12 -12.69 -25.38
N GLU A 195 -5.89 -13.99 -25.14
CA GLU A 195 -6.29 -14.67 -23.92
C GLU A 195 -5.81 -13.88 -22.69
N THR A 196 -6.69 -13.74 -21.70
CA THR A 196 -6.33 -13.17 -20.39
C THR A 196 -5.10 -13.90 -19.86
N PRO A 197 -4.03 -13.19 -19.45
CA PRO A 197 -2.81 -13.85 -19.01
C PRO A 197 -3.09 -14.82 -17.87
N SER A 198 -2.44 -15.98 -17.88
CA SER A 198 -2.75 -17.06 -16.93
C SER A 198 -2.61 -16.64 -15.46
N PHE A 199 -1.70 -15.71 -15.17
CA PHE A 199 -1.52 -15.14 -13.82
C PHE A 199 -2.64 -14.21 -13.35
N ALA A 200 -3.53 -13.77 -14.25
CA ALA A 200 -4.74 -13.03 -13.93
C ALA A 200 -5.97 -13.97 -13.79
N ASN A 201 -5.80 -15.26 -14.10
CA ASN A 201 -6.80 -16.27 -13.80
C ASN A 201 -6.81 -16.57 -12.30
N LYS A 202 -8.00 -16.52 -11.68
CA LYS A 202 -8.17 -16.76 -10.25
C LYS A 202 -7.64 -18.13 -9.82
N ASP A 203 -7.85 -19.16 -10.63
CA ASP A 203 -7.48 -20.54 -10.29
C ASP A 203 -5.96 -20.78 -10.32
N GLU A 204 -5.20 -19.92 -11.00
CA GLU A 204 -3.74 -19.98 -11.08
C GLU A 204 -3.06 -18.94 -10.16
N GLN A 205 -3.84 -18.14 -9.44
CA GLN A 205 -3.32 -17.05 -8.63
C GLN A 205 -2.58 -17.59 -7.40
N LYS A 206 -1.25 -17.43 -7.42
CA LYS A 206 -0.40 -17.76 -6.27
C LYS A 206 -0.31 -16.56 -5.33
N PHE A 207 -0.87 -16.69 -4.15
CA PHE A 207 -0.68 -15.73 -3.07
C PHE A 207 0.61 -15.99 -2.30
N GLU A 208 1.20 -14.91 -1.78
CA GLU A 208 2.44 -14.94 -1.01
C GLU A 208 2.25 -14.18 0.30
N LEU A 209 2.81 -14.72 1.39
CA LEU A 209 2.94 -14.01 2.65
C LEU A 209 4.35 -13.47 2.75
N VAL A 210 4.46 -12.14 2.81
CA VAL A 210 5.72 -11.45 2.97
C VAL A 210 5.87 -11.03 4.42
N LEU A 211 6.96 -11.47 5.06
CA LEU A 211 7.36 -11.05 6.39
C LEU A 211 8.54 -10.11 6.26
N ARG A 212 8.28 -8.81 6.39
CA ARG A 212 9.30 -7.76 6.32
C ARG A 212 9.87 -7.48 7.70
N LYS A 213 11.19 -7.38 7.85
CA LYS A 213 11.85 -6.99 9.10
C LYS A 213 11.22 -5.72 9.67
N TRP A 214 10.83 -5.77 10.95
CA TRP A 214 10.28 -4.59 11.62
C TRP A 214 11.32 -3.47 11.70
N CYS A 215 10.93 -2.28 11.25
CA CYS A 215 11.73 -1.06 11.32
C CYS A 215 10.82 0.05 11.85
N ASN A 216 11.28 0.77 12.89
CA ASN A 216 10.55 1.92 13.41
C ASN A 216 10.79 3.14 12.51
N LEU A 217 10.18 3.14 11.33
CA LEU A 217 10.32 4.21 10.35
C LEU A 217 9.58 5.45 10.85
N HIS A 218 10.30 6.59 10.90
CA HIS A 218 9.66 7.85 11.28
C HIS A 218 8.70 8.31 10.16
N PRO A 219 7.39 8.47 10.41
CA PRO A 219 6.40 8.71 9.36
C PRO A 219 6.66 9.95 8.48
N SER A 220 7.29 10.99 9.04
CA SER A 220 7.62 12.21 8.27
C SER A 220 8.63 12.01 7.15
N MET A 221 9.37 10.91 7.17
CA MET A 221 10.42 10.64 6.17
C MET A 221 9.99 9.59 5.14
N GLU A 222 8.70 9.29 5.06
CA GLU A 222 8.10 8.49 4.01
C GLU A 222 7.53 9.38 2.91
N PHE A 223 7.84 9.05 1.66
CA PHE A 223 7.42 9.78 0.47
C PHE A 223 6.87 8.82 -0.57
N ARG A 224 5.89 9.29 -1.35
CA ARG A 224 5.35 8.60 -2.51
C ARG A 224 5.77 9.35 -3.76
N CYS A 225 6.46 8.67 -4.65
CA CYS A 225 6.93 9.21 -5.93
C CYS A 225 6.08 8.63 -7.07
N PHE A 226 5.66 9.49 -7.99
CA PHE A 226 4.88 9.11 -9.17
C PHE A 226 5.81 9.10 -10.37
N ILE A 227 5.97 7.92 -10.98
CA ILE A 227 6.86 7.72 -12.12
C ILE A 227 6.01 7.62 -13.39
N TYR A 228 6.32 8.45 -14.38
CA TYR A 228 5.71 8.43 -15.69
C TYR A 228 6.79 8.46 -16.77
N ASP A 229 6.70 7.56 -17.75
CA ASP A 229 7.70 7.39 -18.82
C ASP A 229 9.17 7.39 -18.30
N TYR A 230 9.40 6.60 -17.25
CA TYR A 230 10.69 6.47 -16.56
C TYR A 230 11.22 7.72 -15.85
N GLU A 231 10.45 8.81 -15.77
CA GLU A 231 10.81 10.01 -15.00
C GLU A 231 9.93 10.14 -13.76
N ILE A 232 10.48 10.72 -12.68
CA ILE A 232 9.65 11.17 -11.56
C ILE A 232 8.93 12.43 -12.04
N VAL A 233 7.61 12.47 -11.89
CA VAL A 233 6.80 13.65 -12.26
C VAL A 233 6.20 14.36 -11.04
N ALA A 234 6.03 13.63 -9.94
CA ALA A 234 5.53 14.19 -8.69
C ALA A 234 6.05 13.41 -7.47
N ILE A 235 6.12 14.08 -6.33
CA ILE A 235 6.50 13.53 -5.02
C ILE A 235 5.54 14.10 -3.96
N SER A 236 4.90 13.21 -3.20
CA SER A 236 4.05 13.56 -2.05
C SER A 236 4.68 13.08 -0.76
N GLN A 237 4.55 13.86 0.31
CA GLN A 237 4.62 13.33 1.68
C GLN A 237 3.64 12.15 1.84
N ARG A 238 4.05 11.06 2.49
CA ARG A 238 3.22 9.83 2.59
C ARG A 238 2.02 9.95 3.52
N HIS A 239 2.09 10.82 4.52
CA HIS A 239 1.06 11.03 5.55
C HIS A 239 0.42 12.41 5.39
N PRO A 240 -0.59 12.57 4.52
CA PRO A 240 -1.16 13.88 4.17
C PRO A 240 -1.92 14.53 5.33
N SER A 241 -2.31 13.77 6.36
CA SER A 241 -3.01 14.28 7.56
C SER A 241 -2.11 14.94 8.60
N LYS A 242 -0.77 14.95 8.39
CA LYS A 242 0.19 15.42 9.40
C LYS A 242 1.10 16.50 8.86
N TYR A 243 1.14 17.64 9.54
CA TYR A 243 2.12 18.68 9.28
C TYR A 243 3.46 18.39 9.96
N TYR A 244 4.56 18.55 9.23
CA TYR A 244 5.92 18.44 9.77
C TYR A 244 6.72 19.71 9.49
N SER A 245 7.12 20.43 10.54
CA SER A 245 7.83 21.70 10.41
C SER A 245 9.19 21.58 9.75
N HIS A 246 9.88 20.45 9.93
CA HIS A 246 11.20 20.20 9.36
C HIS A 246 11.17 19.79 7.87
N LEU A 247 10.00 19.55 7.30
CA LEU A 247 9.83 19.28 5.86
C LEU A 247 9.49 20.55 5.06
N GLN A 248 9.28 21.68 5.71
CA GLN A 248 8.96 22.90 4.99
C GLN A 248 10.20 23.37 4.21
N PRO A 249 10.04 23.88 2.97
CA PRO A 249 11.17 24.38 2.20
C PRO A 249 11.86 25.53 2.95
N PRO A 250 13.18 25.70 2.83
CA PRO A 250 13.92 26.78 3.51
C PRO A 250 13.44 28.18 3.11
N SER A 251 12.94 28.34 1.89
CA SER A 251 12.32 29.53 1.31
C SER A 251 11.43 29.13 0.13
N GLU A 252 10.54 30.02 -0.31
CA GLU A 252 9.63 29.78 -1.44
C GLU A 252 10.36 29.55 -2.77
N ASP A 253 11.57 30.10 -2.94
CA ASP A 253 12.35 30.06 -4.19
C ASP A 253 13.44 28.97 -4.24
N HIS A 254 13.45 28.02 -3.30
CA HIS A 254 14.49 26.97 -3.26
C HIS A 254 13.90 25.57 -3.27
N ASP A 255 14.48 24.71 -4.11
CA ASP A 255 14.14 23.30 -4.20
C ASP A 255 14.23 22.63 -2.83
N HIS A 256 13.26 21.76 -2.56
CA HIS A 256 13.29 20.99 -1.33
C HIS A 256 14.57 20.13 -1.32
N PRO A 257 15.42 20.18 -0.28
CA PRO A 257 16.67 19.39 -0.24
C PRO A 257 16.48 17.86 -0.39
N LEU A 258 15.28 17.35 -0.10
CA LEU A 258 14.94 15.94 -0.27
C LEU A 258 14.70 15.56 -1.73
N LEU A 259 14.34 16.53 -2.59
CA LEU A 259 14.14 16.32 -4.02
C LEU A 259 15.41 15.75 -4.65
N ALA A 260 16.54 16.44 -4.48
CA ALA A 260 17.84 16.00 -5.01
C ALA A 260 18.27 14.63 -4.47
N ILE A 261 17.93 14.31 -3.20
CA ILE A 261 18.22 13.00 -2.60
C ILE A 261 17.40 11.90 -3.28
N ILE A 262 16.10 12.12 -3.46
CA ILE A 262 15.18 11.17 -4.09
C ILE A 262 15.55 10.96 -5.56
N GLU A 263 15.76 12.03 -6.33
CA GLU A 263 16.13 11.94 -7.74
C GLU A 263 17.44 11.18 -7.94
N LYS A 264 18.47 11.51 -7.15
CA LYS A 264 19.77 10.83 -7.23
C LYS A 264 19.64 9.36 -6.90
N PHE A 265 18.82 9.02 -5.90
CA PHE A 265 18.53 7.63 -5.57
C PHE A 265 17.81 6.93 -6.73
N TYR A 266 16.77 7.53 -7.28
CA TYR A 266 15.98 6.98 -8.37
C TYR A 266 16.81 6.74 -9.63
N LYS A 267 17.51 7.78 -10.12
CA LYS A 267 18.40 7.73 -11.28
C LYS A 267 19.45 6.63 -11.12
N LYS A 268 20.02 6.50 -9.92
CA LYS A 268 21.09 5.52 -9.65
C LYS A 268 20.58 4.09 -9.49
N TYR A 269 19.54 3.87 -8.69
CA TYR A 269 19.17 2.53 -8.21
C TYR A 269 17.87 1.99 -8.80
N VAL A 270 16.95 2.82 -9.30
CA VAL A 270 15.60 2.37 -9.69
C VAL A 270 15.33 2.50 -11.19
N LYS A 271 15.68 3.63 -11.79
CA LYS A 271 15.42 3.93 -13.21
C LYS A 271 15.94 2.80 -14.10
N GLY A 272 15.07 2.25 -14.93
CA GLY A 272 15.36 1.14 -15.85
C GLY A 272 15.54 -0.25 -15.19
N ARG A 273 15.37 -0.40 -13.87
CA ARG A 273 15.53 -1.69 -13.18
C ARG A 273 14.24 -2.33 -12.70
N PHE A 274 13.24 -1.53 -12.33
CA PHE A 274 11.93 -2.08 -11.96
C PHE A 274 11.41 -2.96 -13.11
N THR A 275 11.20 -4.26 -12.84
CA THR A 275 10.84 -5.28 -13.83
C THR A 275 11.72 -5.32 -15.08
N ASN A 276 13.03 -5.13 -14.92
CA ASN A 276 14.01 -5.03 -16.02
C ASN A 276 13.66 -3.92 -17.04
N GLY A 277 13.05 -2.84 -16.56
CA GLY A 277 12.69 -1.68 -17.37
C GLY A 277 11.47 -1.88 -18.27
N LYS A 278 10.72 -2.98 -18.12
CA LYS A 278 9.51 -3.24 -18.92
C LYS A 278 8.35 -2.31 -18.55
N ILE A 279 8.23 -1.98 -17.26
CA ILE A 279 7.21 -1.05 -16.76
C ILE A 279 7.80 0.34 -16.59
N HIS A 280 7.16 1.32 -17.21
CA HIS A 280 7.62 2.71 -17.30
C HIS A 280 6.73 3.70 -16.54
N ARG A 281 5.56 3.25 -16.04
CA ARG A 281 4.66 4.00 -15.19
C ARG A 281 4.35 3.20 -13.94
N TYR A 282 4.56 3.79 -12.77
CA TYR A 282 4.29 3.16 -11.47
C TYR A 282 4.40 4.20 -10.36
N VAL A 283 4.02 3.80 -9.16
CA VAL A 283 4.16 4.59 -7.95
C VAL A 283 5.18 3.91 -7.04
N LEU A 284 6.09 4.69 -6.47
CA LEU A 284 7.21 4.21 -5.67
C LEU A 284 7.15 4.83 -4.27
N ASP A 285 7.02 4.00 -3.24
CA ASP A 285 7.10 4.45 -1.86
C ASP A 285 8.55 4.36 -1.37
N LEU A 286 9.08 5.46 -0.85
CA LEU A 286 10.45 5.60 -0.37
C LEU A 286 10.49 6.05 1.10
N TYR A 287 11.51 5.59 1.82
CA TYR A 287 11.85 6.08 3.15
C TYR A 287 13.27 6.67 3.15
N ILE A 288 13.46 7.83 3.77
CA ILE A 288 14.77 8.47 3.93
C ILE A 288 15.18 8.41 5.40
N ASP A 289 16.29 7.75 5.71
CA ASP A 289 16.76 7.66 7.09
C ASP A 289 17.55 8.91 7.54
N SER A 290 17.90 8.95 8.83
CA SER A 290 18.65 10.06 9.43
C SER A 290 20.06 10.26 8.85
N GLN A 291 20.60 9.27 8.12
CA GLN A 291 21.88 9.36 7.40
C GLN A 291 21.67 9.71 5.92
N GLN A 292 20.46 10.16 5.54
CA GLN A 292 20.05 10.45 4.16
C GLN A 292 20.18 9.24 3.22
N ARG A 293 20.12 8.02 3.76
CA ARG A 293 20.05 6.81 2.93
C ARG A 293 18.58 6.57 2.60
N THR A 294 18.30 6.49 1.31
CA THR A 294 16.96 6.19 0.80
C THR A 294 16.74 4.68 0.68
N TRP A 295 15.54 4.23 1.02
CA TRP A 295 15.11 2.84 1.03
C TRP A 295 13.80 2.70 0.27
N ILE A 296 13.69 1.68 -0.59
CA ILE A 296 12.45 1.30 -1.24
C ILE A 296 11.56 0.62 -0.21
N VAL A 297 10.36 1.15 -0.06
CA VAL A 297 9.32 0.63 0.84
C VAL A 297 8.34 -0.23 0.05
N ASP A 298 7.89 0.23 -1.11
CA ASP A 298 6.92 -0.48 -1.95
C ASP A 298 6.89 0.01 -3.41
N PHE A 299 6.39 -0.83 -4.31
CA PHE A 299 5.98 -0.44 -5.66
C PHE A 299 4.47 -0.64 -5.80
N ASN A 300 3.77 0.38 -6.26
CA ASN A 300 2.34 0.38 -6.50
C ASN A 300 2.05 0.71 -7.96
N VAL A 301 0.84 0.36 -8.37
CA VAL A 301 0.39 0.52 -9.75
C VAL A 301 0.04 1.99 -10.02
N TRP A 302 0.33 2.49 -11.23
CA TRP A 302 -0.17 3.79 -11.67
C TRP A 302 -1.69 3.71 -11.93
N GLY A 303 -2.49 4.50 -11.23
CA GLY A 303 -3.94 4.61 -11.40
C GLY A 303 -4.70 4.75 -10.09
N SER A 304 -5.99 5.09 -10.17
CA SER A 304 -6.84 5.51 -9.05
C SER A 304 -6.94 4.53 -7.87
N ARG A 305 -6.62 3.25 -8.09
CA ARG A 305 -6.56 2.25 -7.00
C ARG A 305 -5.44 2.53 -5.98
N THR A 306 -4.40 3.25 -6.41
CA THR A 306 -3.32 3.69 -5.54
C THR A 306 -3.63 5.09 -5.06
N ASP A 307 -3.61 5.34 -3.75
CA ASP A 307 -3.88 6.69 -3.22
C ASP A 307 -2.88 7.74 -3.76
N GLY A 308 -3.40 8.83 -4.33
CA GLY A 308 -2.63 9.98 -4.85
C GLY A 308 -2.11 10.93 -3.76
N LEU A 309 -2.64 10.81 -2.53
CA LEU A 309 -2.27 11.58 -1.34
C LEU A 309 -2.51 13.09 -1.51
N LEU A 310 -1.44 13.86 -1.74
CA LEU A 310 -1.52 15.31 -1.97
C LEU A 310 -1.77 15.65 -3.45
N PHE A 311 -2.08 14.65 -4.27
CA PHE A 311 -2.39 14.81 -5.68
C PHE A 311 -3.66 14.07 -6.10
N ASP A 312 -4.38 14.65 -7.04
CA ASP A 312 -5.45 14.00 -7.80
C ASP A 312 -4.87 13.23 -9.01
N TRP A 313 -5.58 12.19 -9.47
CA TRP A 313 -5.05 11.32 -10.52
C TRP A 313 -5.11 11.95 -11.92
N GLU A 314 -6.08 12.81 -12.16
CA GLU A 314 -6.21 13.58 -13.39
C GLU A 314 -5.06 14.57 -13.54
N GLU A 315 -4.66 15.26 -12.45
CA GLU A 315 -3.48 16.14 -12.49
C GLU A 315 -2.17 15.36 -12.61
N LEU A 316 -2.02 14.20 -11.95
CA LEU A 316 -0.85 13.33 -12.12
C LEU A 316 -0.72 12.85 -13.56
N THR A 317 -1.85 12.53 -14.20
CA THR A 317 -1.88 12.13 -15.61
C THR A 317 -1.45 13.28 -16.51
N LYS A 318 -1.91 14.51 -16.22
CA LYS A 318 -1.48 15.71 -16.94
C LYS A 318 0.02 15.96 -16.78
N LEU A 319 0.55 15.95 -15.55
CA LEU A 319 1.99 16.10 -15.28
C LEU A 319 2.82 15.06 -16.03
N GLY A 320 2.34 13.81 -16.09
CA GLY A 320 2.96 12.74 -16.86
C GLY A 320 3.03 13.02 -18.37
N LEU A 321 1.93 13.48 -18.96
CA LEU A 321 1.86 13.84 -20.38
C LEU A 321 2.74 15.06 -20.71
N ASP A 322 2.69 16.09 -19.86
CA ASP A 322 3.49 17.31 -20.02
C ASP A 322 4.99 17.00 -19.95
N ALA A 323 5.42 16.18 -18.96
CA ALA A 323 6.81 15.73 -18.84
C ALA A 323 7.26 14.90 -20.06
N SER A 324 6.37 14.03 -20.58
CA SER A 324 6.65 13.23 -21.78
C SER A 324 6.81 14.11 -23.03
N SER A 325 5.97 15.15 -23.18
CA SER A 325 6.07 16.12 -24.27
C SER A 325 7.36 16.92 -24.18
N ALA A 326 7.67 17.46 -23.00
CA ALA A 326 8.90 18.23 -22.77
C ALA A 326 10.16 17.42 -23.05
N LYS A 327 10.18 16.14 -22.70
CA LYS A 327 11.28 15.21 -22.99
C LYS A 327 11.50 15.00 -24.49
N ASN A 328 10.42 14.95 -25.29
CA ASN A 328 10.53 14.90 -26.76
C ASN A 328 11.17 16.18 -27.32
N ASP A 329 10.91 17.32 -26.68
CA ASP A 329 11.51 18.62 -27.00
C ASP A 329 12.88 18.84 -26.33
N ARG A 330 13.42 17.83 -25.62
CA ARG A 330 14.70 17.87 -24.89
C ARG A 330 14.76 18.93 -23.79
N LEU A 331 13.62 19.21 -23.16
CA LEU A 331 13.51 20.08 -22.00
C LEU A 331 13.53 19.24 -20.71
N GLU A 332 14.23 19.72 -19.69
CA GLU A 332 14.18 19.15 -18.35
C GLU A 332 12.99 19.75 -17.60
N VAL A 333 12.14 18.89 -17.02
CA VAL A 333 11.02 19.27 -16.17
C VAL A 333 11.32 18.74 -14.78
N GLU A 334 11.35 19.64 -13.81
CA GLU A 334 11.48 19.24 -12.41
C GLU A 334 10.15 18.66 -11.90
N PRO A 335 10.20 17.58 -11.10
CA PRO A 335 9.00 16.99 -10.55
C PRO A 335 8.37 17.91 -9.50
N GLU A 336 7.04 17.86 -9.43
CA GLU A 336 6.31 18.62 -8.42
C GLU A 336 6.44 17.97 -7.03
N PHE A 337 6.92 18.71 -6.03
CA PHE A 337 7.11 18.20 -4.67
C PHE A 337 6.11 18.85 -3.71
N ARG A 338 5.15 18.07 -3.19
CA ARG A 338 4.16 18.52 -2.20
C ARG A 338 4.40 17.93 -0.82
N VAL A 339 4.36 18.80 0.19
CA VAL A 339 4.31 18.47 1.62
C VAL A 339 3.14 19.21 2.26
N VAL A 340 2.68 18.73 3.40
CA VAL A 340 1.60 19.41 4.14
C VAL A 340 2.14 20.74 4.66
N THR A 341 1.56 21.85 4.22
CA THR A 341 1.94 23.20 4.65
C THR A 341 1.17 23.63 5.90
N LYS A 342 1.58 24.73 6.53
CA LYS A 342 0.88 25.26 7.73
C LYS A 342 -0.58 25.61 7.45
N ASN A 343 -0.89 26.06 6.24
CA ASN A 343 -2.23 26.53 5.86
C ASN A 343 -3.18 25.36 5.59
N MET A 344 -2.65 24.17 5.26
CA MET A 344 -3.42 22.93 5.06
C MET A 344 -3.84 22.26 6.39
N LYS A 345 -3.41 22.78 7.55
CA LYS A 345 -3.61 22.14 8.86
C LYS A 345 -5.07 21.91 9.28
N SER A 346 -6.05 22.60 8.68
CA SER A 346 -7.46 22.47 9.10
C SER A 346 -8.28 21.45 8.31
N MET A 347 -7.79 20.90 7.19
CA MET A 347 -8.61 20.09 6.27
C MET A 347 -7.79 19.04 5.51
N THR A 348 -7.10 18.15 6.22
CA THR A 348 -6.44 17.01 5.56
C THR A 348 -7.12 15.71 5.95
N TYR A 349 -7.52 14.93 4.95
CA TYR A 349 -8.13 13.61 5.14
C TYR A 349 -7.06 12.60 5.59
N ASP A 350 -7.43 11.70 6.52
CA ASP A 350 -6.64 10.51 6.83
C ASP A 350 -7.10 9.37 5.91
N PRO A 351 -6.24 8.89 4.98
CA PRO A 351 -6.57 7.80 4.06
C PRO A 351 -7.14 6.54 4.68
N LEU A 352 -6.83 6.30 5.96
CA LEU A 352 -7.28 5.11 6.68
C LEU A 352 -8.61 5.30 7.40
N SER A 353 -9.17 6.52 7.45
CA SER A 353 -10.38 6.80 8.24
C SER A 353 -11.60 6.01 7.78
N SER A 354 -11.79 5.83 6.46
CA SER A 354 -12.89 5.02 5.92
C SER A 354 -12.83 3.55 6.35
N PHE A 355 -11.64 3.05 6.67
CA PHE A 355 -11.39 1.65 7.04
C PHE A 355 -11.40 1.42 8.57
N ARG A 356 -11.63 2.47 9.37
CA ARG A 356 -11.67 2.39 10.84
C ARG A 356 -13.09 2.44 11.41
N GLY A 357 -14.10 2.64 10.59
CA GLY A 357 -15.51 2.67 11.03
C GLY A 357 -16.13 1.27 11.01
N PRO A 358 -17.14 0.99 11.86
CA PRO A 358 -17.93 -0.24 11.76
C PRO A 358 -18.58 -0.33 10.38
N THR A 359 -18.52 -1.50 9.74
CA THR A 359 -19.05 -1.72 8.39
C THR A 359 -20.55 -1.40 8.33
N ASP A 360 -21.33 -1.75 9.37
CA ASP A 360 -22.75 -1.42 9.47
C ASP A 360 -23.03 0.09 9.39
N VAL A 361 -22.15 0.91 9.96
CA VAL A 361 -22.27 2.37 9.91
C VAL A 361 -21.94 2.89 8.52
N MET A 362 -20.95 2.30 7.84
CA MET A 362 -20.60 2.67 6.47
C MET A 362 -21.68 2.22 5.47
N ASP A 363 -22.26 1.04 5.68
CA ASP A 363 -23.36 0.50 4.89
C ASP A 363 -24.65 1.30 5.09
N LEU A 364 -24.97 1.72 6.32
CA LEU A 364 -26.07 2.65 6.59
C LEU A 364 -25.88 4.00 5.88
N LEU A 365 -24.64 4.49 5.76
CA LEU A 365 -24.32 5.71 5.01
C LEU A 365 -24.26 5.50 3.49
N GLY A 366 -24.12 4.24 3.04
CA GLY A 366 -24.08 3.82 1.63
C GLY A 366 -25.43 3.39 1.06
N GLN A 367 -26.35 2.91 1.89
CA GLN A 367 -27.69 2.41 1.53
C GLN A 367 -28.75 3.51 1.33
N GLY A 368 -28.35 4.77 1.17
CA GLY A 368 -29.26 5.90 0.89
C GLY A 368 -29.96 5.86 -0.49
N ASN A 369 -29.83 4.79 -1.27
CA ASN A 369 -30.51 4.60 -2.56
C ASN A 369 -31.39 3.34 -2.52
N GLY A 370 -32.53 3.44 -1.84
CA GLY A 370 -33.53 2.37 -1.83
C GLY A 370 -34.72 2.69 -0.94
N ASP A 371 -35.67 3.45 -1.47
CA ASP A 371 -37.09 3.58 -1.12
C ASP A 371 -37.52 3.62 0.36
N ASN A 372 -38.06 4.80 0.75
CA ASN A 372 -38.89 5.09 1.92
C ASN A 372 -38.25 4.90 3.32
N ASP A 373 -37.53 5.93 3.79
CA ASP A 373 -37.90 6.65 5.01
C ASP A 373 -37.04 7.92 5.15
N GLY A 374 -37.64 9.01 5.65
CA GLY A 374 -37.14 10.39 5.55
C GLY A 374 -35.88 10.73 6.37
N PHE A 375 -34.75 10.09 6.06
CA PHE A 375 -33.43 10.48 6.55
C PHE A 375 -32.61 11.12 5.43
N ASP A 376 -32.71 12.45 5.32
CA ASP A 376 -32.00 13.27 4.32
C ASP A 376 -30.56 13.56 4.78
N GLY A 377 -29.81 12.50 5.09
CA GLY A 377 -28.40 12.56 5.45
C GLY A 377 -27.53 12.54 4.18
N PRO A 378 -26.44 13.34 4.08
CA PRO A 378 -25.55 13.24 2.94
C PRO A 378 -24.93 11.84 2.89
N SER A 379 -24.98 11.17 1.73
CA SER A 379 -24.26 9.92 1.50
C SER A 379 -22.80 10.07 1.92
N PHE A 380 -22.14 8.98 2.32
CA PHE A 380 -20.71 9.03 2.67
C PHE A 380 -19.86 9.66 1.55
N GLU A 381 -20.24 9.44 0.29
CA GLU A 381 -19.61 10.06 -0.88
C GLU A 381 -19.82 11.59 -0.92
N ASN A 382 -21.01 12.08 -0.53
CA ASN A 382 -21.28 13.51 -0.37
C ASN A 382 -20.55 14.11 0.85
N PHE A 383 -20.40 13.36 1.94
CA PHE A 383 -19.59 13.76 3.08
C PHE A 383 -18.10 13.88 2.72
N MET A 384 -17.57 12.90 1.98
CA MET A 384 -16.20 12.91 1.47
C MET A 384 -15.97 14.04 0.44
N LYS A 385 -16.99 14.40 -0.36
CA LYS A 385 -16.96 15.59 -1.24
C LYS A 385 -16.98 16.91 -0.49
N GLN A 386 -17.47 16.97 0.75
CA GLN A 386 -17.42 18.17 1.60
C GLN A 386 -16.05 18.36 2.27
N CYS A 387 -15.23 17.32 2.30
CA CYS A 387 -13.83 17.44 2.70
C CYS A 387 -13.03 18.00 1.52
N VAL A 388 -12.77 19.31 1.54
CA VAL A 388 -11.95 19.97 0.51
C VAL A 388 -10.58 19.31 0.47
N ARG A 389 -10.18 18.82 -0.71
CA ARG A 389 -8.87 18.22 -0.91
C ARG A 389 -7.82 19.31 -0.94
N PRO A 390 -6.59 19.05 -0.46
CA PRO A 390 -5.56 20.08 -0.47
C PRO A 390 -5.11 20.54 -1.87
N SER A 391 -5.44 19.79 -2.93
CA SER A 391 -5.26 20.20 -4.34
C SER A 391 -6.25 21.30 -4.77
N GLU A 392 -7.35 21.46 -4.03
CA GLU A 392 -8.43 22.42 -4.30
C GLU A 392 -8.37 23.65 -3.35
N MET A 393 -7.32 23.76 -2.52
CA MET A 393 -7.01 24.91 -1.65
C MET A 393 -5.78 25.65 -2.11
#